data_AF-A0A1H6TII3-F1
#
_entry.id   AF-A0A1H6TII3-F1
#
_cell.length_a   1.000
_cell.length_b   1.000
_cell.length_c   1.000
_cell.angle_alpha   90.00
_cell.angle_beta   90.00
_cell.angle_gamma   90.00
#
_symmetry.space_group_name_H-M   'P 1'
#
loop_
_entity.id
_entity.type
_entity.pdbx_description
1 polymer ?
#
loop_
_entity_poly.entity_id
_entity_poly.type
_entity_poly.pdbx_seq_one_letter_code
_entity_poly.pdbx_strand_id
1 'polypeptide(L)' 'MAVIKYETPDGPVEYSVASSDISYEDDTDHWRVKAGEEDGRDVYELIPRERVFSVKVVGKQTGTSVTRTK' A
#
# COMPACT_ATOMS: atom_id res chain seq x y z
N MET A 1 3.64 10.45 4.83
CA MET A 1 2.23 9.98 4.80
C MET A 1 1.99 9.31 3.46
N ALA A 2 1.20 8.25 3.42
CA ALA A 2 0.80 7.59 2.19
C ALA A 2 -0.68 7.22 2.26
N VAL A 3 -1.36 7.34 1.12
CA VAL A 3 -2.78 7.03 0.98
C VAL A 3 -2.91 6.02 -0.14
N ILE A 4 -3.51 4.87 0.16
CA ILE A 4 -3.82 3.81 -0.81
C ILE A 4 -5.34 3.71 -0.95
N LYS A 5 -5.83 3.65 -2.19
CA LYS A 5 -7.25 3.41 -2.50
C LYS A 5 -7.38 2.09 -3.23
N TYR A 6 -8.20 1.20 -2.71
CA TYR A 6 -8.37 -0.16 -3.24
C TYR A 6 -9.78 -0.70 -3.05
N GLU A 7 -10.14 -1.73 -3.80
CA GLU A 7 -11.41 -2.42 -3.69
C GLU A 7 -11.33 -3.58 -2.70
N THR A 8 -12.27 -3.60 -1.75
CA THR A 8 -12.55 -4.76 -0.88
C THR A 8 -13.91 -5.36 -1.25
N PRO A 9 -14.24 -6.58 -0.77
CA PRO A 9 -15.57 -7.18 -1.00
C PRO A 9 -16.74 -6.30 -0.55
N ASP A 10 -16.52 -5.43 0.45
CA ASP A 10 -17.50 -4.50 0.98
C ASP A 10 -17.57 -3.17 0.20
N GLY A 11 -16.60 -2.90 -0.67
CA GLY A 11 -16.53 -1.72 -1.53
C GLY A 11 -15.15 -1.05 -1.58
N PRO A 12 -15.04 0.13 -2.22
CA PRO A 12 -13.79 0.87 -2.26
C PRO A 12 -13.44 1.45 -0.88
N VAL A 13 -12.19 1.22 -0.45
CA VAL A 13 -11.63 1.73 0.80
C VAL A 13 -10.48 2.68 0.50
N GLU A 14 -10.40 3.76 1.27
CA GLU A 14 -9.25 4.67 1.30
C GLU A 14 -8.54 4.50 2.64
N TYR A 15 -7.28 4.09 2.60
CA TYR A 15 -6.48 3.82 3.79
C TYR A 15 -5.24 4.71 3.84
N SER A 16 -5.02 5.33 5.00
CA SER A 16 -3.94 6.30 5.23
C SER A 16 -2.95 5.77 6.26
N VAL A 17 -1.69 5.65 5.87
CA VAL A 17 -0.61 5.13 6.71
C VAL A 17 0.64 6.02 6.67
N ALA A 18 1.61 5.76 7.54
CA ALA A 18 2.93 6.36 7.35
C ALA A 18 3.55 5.85 6.05
N SER A 19 4.38 6.68 5.42
CA SER A 19 5.07 6.28 4.18
C SER A 19 6.06 5.13 4.38
N SER A 20 6.51 4.90 5.62
CA SER A 20 7.37 3.78 5.99
C SER A 20 6.59 2.48 6.22
N ASP A 21 5.27 2.56 6.37
CA ASP A 21 4.38 1.44 6.67
C ASP A 21 3.67 0.89 5.41
N ILE A 22 4.03 1.42 4.24
CA ILE A 22 3.55 0.95 2.94
C ILE A 22 4.75 0.63 2.03
N SER A 23 4.69 -0.53 1.39
CA SER A 23 5.68 -0.95 0.41
C SER A 23 5.02 -1.76 -0.69
N TYR A 24 5.57 -1.68 -1.90
CA TYR A 24 5.17 -2.58 -2.98
C TYR A 24 6.08 -3.81 -2.98
N GLU A 25 5.49 -4.99 -2.98
CA GLU A 25 6.16 -6.28 -3.16
C GLU A 25 6.04 -6.71 -4.63
N ASP A 26 7.11 -6.49 -5.38
CA ASP A 26 7.18 -6.79 -6.82
C ASP A 26 7.06 -8.30 -7.12
N ASP A 27 7.57 -9.14 -6.22
CA ASP A 27 7.56 -10.61 -6.38
C ASP A 27 6.14 -11.21 -6.41
N THR A 28 5.23 -10.61 -5.64
CA THR A 28 3.84 -11.06 -5.56
C THR A 28 2.86 -10.12 -6.26
N ASP A 29 3.31 -8.97 -6.77
CA ASP A 29 2.46 -7.88 -7.27
C ASP A 29 1.44 -7.38 -6.21
N HIS A 30 1.84 -7.31 -4.93
CA HIS A 30 0.99 -6.82 -3.84
C HIS A 30 1.52 -5.54 -3.21
N TRP A 31 0.60 -4.72 -2.73
CA TRP A 31 0.88 -3.65 -1.78
C TRP A 31 0.81 -4.21 -0.37
N ARG A 32 1.92 -4.13 0.35
CA ARG A 32 2.00 -4.45 1.76
C ARG A 32 1.79 -3.20 2.58
N VAL A 33 0.74 -3.20 3.40
CA VAL A 33 0.31 -2.05 4.18
C VAL A 33 0.15 -2.48 5.64
N LYS A 34 0.81 -1.81 6.57
CA LYS A 34 0.64 -2.10 8.00
C LYS A 34 -0.79 -1.72 8.42
N ALA A 35 -1.59 -2.71 8.78
CA ALA A 35 -2.99 -2.53 9.17
C ALA A 35 -3.15 -2.30 10.68
N GLY A 36 -2.17 -2.74 11.47
CA GLY A 36 -2.18 -2.57 12.93
C GLY A 36 -1.12 -3.41 13.62
N GLU A 37 -1.35 -3.64 14.91
CA GLU A 37 -0.56 -4.54 15.77
C GLU A 37 -1.54 -5.44 16.53
N GLU A 38 -1.30 -6.76 16.49
CA GLU A 38 -2.09 -7.76 17.21
C GLU A 38 -1.13 -8.62 18.04
N ASP A 39 -1.38 -8.75 19.35
CA ASP A 39 -0.51 -9.48 20.29
C ASP A 39 0.98 -9.08 20.22
N GLY A 40 1.25 -7.78 20.03
CA GLY A 40 2.61 -7.24 19.89
C GLY A 40 3.31 -7.62 18.57
N ARG A 41 2.54 -8.07 17.57
CA ARG A 41 3.02 -8.38 16.23
C ARG A 41 2.41 -7.44 15.22
N ASP A 42 3.25 -6.89 14.36
CA ASP A 42 2.81 -6.06 13.25
C ASP A 42 1.96 -6.89 12.29
N VAL A 43 0.72 -6.46 12.07
CA VAL A 43 -0.20 -7.06 11.10
C VAL A 43 -0.13 -6.25 9.82
N TYR A 44 0.11 -6.95 8.71
CA TYR A 44 0.18 -6.36 7.38
C TYR A 44 -0.95 -6.90 6.51
N GLU A 45 -1.64 -5.99 5.84
CA GLU A 45 -2.59 -6.30 4.80
C GLU A 45 -1.86 -6.32 3.44
N LEU A 46 -2.08 -7.40 2.69
CA LEU A 46 -1.55 -7.58 1.34
C LEU A 46 -2.68 -7.31 0.34
N ILE A 47 -2.53 -6.25 -0.43
CA ILE A 47 -3.54 -5.78 -1.36
C ILE A 47 -3.01 -6.00 -2.78
N PRO A 48 -3.61 -6.90 -3.57
CA PRO A 48 -3.13 -7.18 -4.93
C PRO A 48 -3.22 -5.93 -5.80
N ARG A 49 -2.21 -5.71 -6.65
CA ARG A 49 -2.10 -4.55 -7.55
C ARG A 49 -3.37 -4.32 -8.37
N GLU A 50 -4.03 -5.38 -8.81
CA GLU A 50 -5.25 -5.33 -9.62
C GLU A 50 -6.43 -4.63 -8.91
N ARG A 51 -6.48 -4.69 -7.57
CA ARG A 51 -7.53 -4.05 -6.76
C ARG A 51 -7.20 -2.62 -6.38
N VAL A 52 -5.98 -2.16 -6.64
CA VAL A 52 -5.52 -0.83 -6.25
C VAL A 52 -5.87 0.19 -7.34
N PHE A 53 -6.74 1.14 -6.98
CA PHE A 53 -7.12 2.25 -7.85
C PHE A 53 -6.01 3.31 -7.92
N SER A 54 -5.45 3.69 -6.78
CA SER A 54 -4.41 4.72 -6.71
C SER A 54 -3.61 4.66 -5.42
N VAL A 55 -2.32 4.98 -5.49
CA VAL A 55 -1.48 5.23 -4.31
C VAL A 55 -0.87 6.62 -4.39
N LYS A 56 -0.99 7.38 -3.30
CA LYS A 56 -0.45 8.73 -3.16
C LYS A 56 0.48 8.77 -1.94
N VAL A 57 1.78 8.82 -2.19
CA VAL A 57 2.79 8.98 -1.14
C VAL A 57 3.13 10.47 -1.01
N VAL A 58 2.72 11.08 0.10
CA VAL A 58 3.08 12.45 0.50
C VAL A 58 4.25 12.36 1.49
N GLY A 59 5.46 12.35 0.94
CA GLY A 59 6.72 12.34 1.69
C GLY A 59 7.80 13.03 0.86
N LYS A 60 8.89 13.46 1.52
CA LYS A 60 10.06 14.00 0.82
C LYS A 60 10.58 12.88 -0.10
N GLN A 61 10.54 13.14 -1.40
CA GLN A 61 10.77 12.18 -2.48
C GLN A 61 12.21 11.65 -2.43
N THR A 62 12.41 10.48 -1.82
CA THR A 62 13.64 9.70 -2.01
C THR A 62 13.32 8.55 -2.96
N GLY A 63 13.39 8.86 -4.26
CA GLY A 63 13.55 7.94 -5.39
C GLY A 63 12.95 6.54 -5.30
N THR A 64 11.63 6.40 -5.42
CA THR A 64 11.05 5.14 -5.93
C THR A 64 10.62 5.37 -7.37
N SER A 65 11.47 4.97 -8.31
CA SER A 65 11.15 4.93 -9.73
C SER A 65 10.09 3.86 -9.97
N VAL A 66 8.83 4.28 -10.09
CA VAL A 66 7.76 3.39 -10.59
C VAL A 66 7.94 3.31 -12.10
N THR A 67 8.74 2.37 -12.57
CA THR A 67 8.96 2.17 -14.01
C THR A 67 7.69 1.58 -14.62
N ARG A 68 6.88 2.43 -15.23
CA ARG A 68 5.74 2.03 -16.07
C ARG A 68 6.29 1.63 -17.44
N THR A 69 6.54 0.34 -17.65
CA THR A 69 6.90 -0.18 -18.97
C THR A 69 5.65 -0.23 -19.86
N LYS A 70 5.75 0.30 -21.08
CA LYS A 70 4.70 0.38 -22.10
C LYS A 70 4.83 -0.76 -23.10
#